data_AF-A0A4R8PYF9-F1
#
_entry.id   AF-A0A4R8PYF9-F1
#
_cell.length_a   1.000
_cell.length_b   1.000
_cell.length_c   1.000
_cell.angle_alpha   90.00
_cell.angle_beta   90.00
_cell.angle_gamma   90.00
#
_symmetry.space_group_name_H-M   'P 1'
#
loop_
_entity.id
_entity.type
_entity.pdbx_description
1 polymer ?
#
loop_
_entity_poly.entity_id
_entity_poly.type
_entity_poly.pdbx_seq_one_letter_code
_entity_poly.pdbx_strand_id
1 'polypeptide(L)'
;MPFENVLCRANVRVVDFRPHSLQDFASSRRKTELDILSDVSSNSGSDSDEDVGRPDNSGRELTWEWCFALQLQDASVPSGKAKNSGGLNSSRIWVVVSNAHAQLLTGLDACNLRANREELAKLREKLFILWGDLEEKKSNMTAANDKKRSRAEASKSKLSERPPLDSSDAEAEASTKQDVGDHAVSNRPFTCCIEQYGVQVSERDAAKADAGEGKRWERVFALFGTKISSL
;
A
#
# COMPACT_ATOMS: atom_id res chain seq x y z
N MET A 1 9.78 15.42 19.39
CA MET A 1 9.59 14.00 19.02
C MET A 1 8.49 13.92 17.97
N PRO A 2 8.79 13.45 16.75
CA PRO A 2 7.84 13.49 15.62
C PRO A 2 6.78 12.38 15.64
N PHE A 3 6.75 11.52 16.66
CA PHE A 3 5.78 10.45 16.86
C PHE A 3 5.59 10.16 18.35
N GLU A 4 4.47 9.50 18.69
CA GLU A 4 4.06 9.30 20.10
C GLU A 4 4.17 7.84 20.56
N ASN A 5 4.44 6.89 19.65
CA ASN A 5 4.44 5.45 19.95
C ASN A 5 3.14 4.99 20.64
N VAL A 6 2.02 5.09 19.91
CA VAL A 6 0.67 4.86 20.45
C VAL A 6 -0.06 3.76 19.72
N LEU A 7 -0.90 3.03 20.47
CA LEU A 7 -1.86 2.07 19.93
C LEU A 7 -3.25 2.69 20.02
N CYS A 8 -3.98 2.71 18.91
CA CYS A 8 -5.35 3.19 18.88
C CYS A 8 -6.29 2.16 18.26
N ARG A 9 -7.50 2.08 18.80
CA ARG A 9 -8.61 1.35 18.20
C ARG A 9 -9.43 2.34 17.38
N ALA A 10 -9.69 2.01 16.13
CA ALA A 10 -10.38 2.90 15.19
C ALA A 10 -11.50 2.15 14.45
N ASN A 11 -12.55 2.87 14.07
CA ASN A 11 -13.58 2.38 13.16
C ASN A 11 -13.40 3.10 11.81
N VAL A 12 -13.03 2.35 10.78
CA VAL A 12 -12.49 2.89 9.53
C VAL A 12 -13.05 2.17 8.32
N ARG A 13 -12.85 2.75 7.14
CA ARG A 13 -13.08 2.13 5.84
C ARG A 13 -11.81 2.22 4.99
N VAL A 14 -11.54 1.22 4.16
CA VAL A 14 -10.38 1.28 3.24
C VAL A 14 -10.75 2.08 2.00
N VAL A 15 -10.03 3.16 1.72
CA VAL A 15 -10.29 4.04 0.57
C VAL A 15 -9.27 3.93 -0.54
N ASP A 16 -8.10 3.34 -0.27
CA ASP A 16 -7.05 3.06 -1.24
C ASP A 16 -6.11 1.97 -0.68
N PHE A 17 -5.22 1.44 -1.51
CA PHE A 17 -4.20 0.45 -1.13
C PHE A 17 -2.93 0.61 -1.97
N ARG A 18 -1.79 0.11 -1.50
CA ARG A 18 -0.52 0.08 -2.24
C ARG A 18 0.18 -1.26 -2.01
N PRO A 19 0.85 -1.85 -3.01
CA PRO A 19 0.98 -1.39 -4.41
C PRO A 19 -0.34 -1.37 -5.21
N HIS A 20 -0.33 -0.88 -6.46
CA HIS A 20 -1.57 -0.74 -7.25
C HIS A 20 -2.17 -2.07 -7.72
N SER A 21 -1.37 -3.13 -7.76
CA SER A 21 -1.78 -4.47 -8.14
C SER A 21 -1.68 -5.42 -6.95
N LEU A 22 -2.71 -6.23 -6.72
CA LEU A 22 -2.68 -7.27 -5.69
C LEU A 22 -1.56 -8.29 -5.93
N GLN A 23 -1.14 -8.48 -7.19
CA GLN A 23 -0.03 -9.39 -7.53
C GLN A 23 1.30 -8.96 -6.92
N ASP A 24 1.40 -7.70 -6.48
CA ASP A 24 2.62 -7.11 -5.91
C ASP A 24 2.50 -6.94 -4.39
N PHE A 25 1.46 -7.48 -3.76
CA PHE A 25 1.28 -7.44 -2.30
C PHE A 25 2.25 -8.35 -1.56
N ALA A 26 2.92 -9.26 -2.26
CA ALA A 26 3.96 -10.10 -1.71
C ALA A 26 5.26 -9.87 -2.49
N SER A 27 6.37 -9.79 -1.77
CA SER A 27 7.71 -9.63 -2.35
C SER A 27 8.63 -10.72 -1.83
N SER A 28 9.58 -11.15 -2.65
CA SER A 28 10.61 -12.09 -2.23
C SER A 28 11.78 -11.34 -1.59
N ARG A 29 12.25 -11.85 -0.45
CA ARG A 29 13.46 -11.37 0.24
C ARG A 29 14.44 -12.51 0.41
N ARG A 30 15.71 -12.18 0.61
CA ARG A 30 16.71 -13.19 1.02
C ARG A 30 16.44 -13.59 2.45
N LYS A 31 16.51 -14.90 2.73
CA LYS A 31 16.62 -15.37 4.11
C LYS A 31 17.82 -14.73 4.78
N THR A 32 17.62 -14.36 6.02
CA THR A 32 18.59 -13.78 6.94
C THR A 32 18.74 -14.71 8.13
N GLU A 33 19.85 -14.61 8.86
CA GLU A 33 20.07 -15.39 10.10
C GLU A 33 18.90 -15.29 11.09
N LEU A 34 18.20 -14.14 11.11
CA LEU A 34 17.01 -13.91 11.92
C LEU A 34 15.86 -14.88 11.59
N ASP A 35 15.74 -15.34 10.34
CA ASP A 35 14.72 -16.31 9.93
C ASP A 35 15.09 -17.74 10.37
N ILE A 36 16.37 -18.03 10.59
CA ILE A 36 16.85 -19.35 11.04
C ILE A 36 16.53 -19.53 12.53
N LEU A 37 16.51 -18.43 13.28
CA LEU A 37 16.24 -18.42 14.71
C LEU A 37 14.74 -18.54 15.08
N SER A 38 13.82 -18.42 14.12
CA SER A 38 12.37 -18.52 14.41
C SER A 38 11.91 -19.95 14.72
N ASP A 39 12.65 -20.96 14.25
CA ASP A 39 12.20 -22.36 14.26
C ASP A 39 12.86 -23.19 15.38
N VAL A 40 13.75 -22.60 16.19
CA VAL A 40 14.42 -23.30 17.29
C VAL A 40 13.61 -23.22 18.58
N SER A 41 12.42 -23.83 18.59
CA SER A 41 11.85 -24.29 19.85
C SER A 41 12.80 -25.32 20.44
N SER A 42 13.40 -25.00 21.59
CA SER A 42 14.47 -25.74 22.26
C SER A 42 14.26 -27.26 22.27
N ASN A 43 14.94 -27.98 21.39
CA ASN A 43 15.23 -29.39 21.61
C ASN A 43 16.65 -29.48 22.19
N SER A 44 16.73 -29.36 23.51
CA SER A 44 17.94 -29.67 24.27
C SER A 44 18.24 -31.16 24.06
N GLY A 45 19.28 -31.47 23.28
CA GLY A 45 19.65 -32.86 23.04
C GLY A 45 20.87 -33.04 22.14
N SER A 46 22.01 -33.22 22.80
CA SER A 46 23.22 -33.91 22.35
C SER A 46 24.32 -33.10 21.66
N ASP A 47 25.38 -32.87 22.45
CA ASP A 47 26.72 -32.53 21.99
C ASP A 47 27.23 -33.56 20.98
N SER A 48 27.74 -33.10 19.84
CA SER A 48 28.68 -33.83 18.98
C SER A 48 29.43 -32.82 18.12
N ASP A 49 30.67 -32.53 18.51
CA ASP A 49 31.64 -31.76 17.75
C ASP A 49 32.16 -32.59 16.57
N GLU A 50 31.78 -32.27 15.34
CA GLU A 50 32.49 -32.74 14.14
C GLU A 50 32.45 -31.66 13.05
N ASP A 51 33.63 -31.10 12.79
CA ASP A 51 34.01 -30.25 11.67
C ASP A 51 33.90 -31.00 10.33
N VAL A 52 33.08 -30.51 9.38
CA VAL A 52 33.23 -30.83 7.96
C VAL A 52 32.79 -29.63 7.11
N GLY A 53 33.77 -29.00 6.44
CA GLY A 53 33.55 -27.97 5.44
C GLY A 53 32.53 -28.36 4.38
N ARG A 54 31.51 -27.50 4.20
CA ARG A 54 30.69 -27.45 3.00
C ARG A 54 30.91 -26.10 2.32
N PRO A 55 31.04 -26.04 0.98
CA PRO A 55 30.98 -24.75 0.31
C PRO A 55 29.61 -24.15 0.62
N ASP A 56 29.63 -22.93 1.11
CA ASP A 56 28.47 -22.16 1.52
C ASP A 56 27.47 -21.99 0.36
N ASN A 57 26.56 -22.96 0.24
CA ASN A 57 25.40 -22.91 -0.64
C ASN A 57 24.19 -22.27 0.08
N SER A 58 24.41 -21.47 1.15
CA SER A 58 23.41 -20.52 1.67
C SER A 58 23.13 -19.37 0.68
N GLY A 59 23.78 -19.39 -0.48
CA GLY A 59 23.43 -18.59 -1.63
C GLY A 59 21.99 -18.88 -2.11
N ARG A 60 21.09 -17.95 -1.74
CA ARG A 60 19.84 -17.59 -2.46
C ARG A 60 18.54 -18.29 -2.05
N GLU A 61 18.40 -18.80 -0.83
CA GLU A 61 17.05 -19.18 -0.40
C GLU A 61 16.19 -17.92 -0.18
N LEU A 62 15.14 -17.79 -1.00
CA LEU A 62 14.22 -16.67 -0.97
C LEU A 62 13.01 -17.04 -0.12
N THR A 63 12.59 -16.14 0.78
CA THR A 63 11.29 -16.20 1.45
C THR A 63 10.37 -15.15 0.89
N TRP A 64 9.08 -15.45 0.88
CA TRP A 64 8.05 -14.50 0.50
C TRP A 64 7.49 -13.83 1.75
N GLU A 65 7.29 -12.52 1.69
CA GLU A 65 6.66 -11.74 2.75
C GLU A 65 5.58 -10.82 2.17
N TRP A 66 4.55 -10.56 2.97
CA TRP A 66 3.55 -9.55 2.64
C TRP A 66 4.16 -8.15 2.74
N CYS A 67 3.92 -7.32 1.73
CA CYS A 67 4.40 -5.96 1.59
C CYS A 67 3.30 -5.11 0.94
N PHE A 68 2.35 -4.65 1.75
CA PHE A 68 1.33 -3.73 1.28
C PHE A 68 0.91 -2.73 2.36
N ALA A 69 0.25 -1.66 1.92
CA ALA A 69 -0.28 -0.62 2.77
C ALA A 69 -1.73 -0.32 2.38
N LEU A 70 -2.53 0.07 3.36
CA LEU A 70 -3.93 0.45 3.19
C LEU A 70 -4.08 1.93 3.53
N GLN A 71 -4.86 2.65 2.74
CA GLN A 71 -5.31 3.99 3.11
C GLN A 71 -6.65 3.86 3.83
N LEU A 72 -6.66 4.23 5.10
CA LEU A 72 -7.84 4.17 5.95
C LEU A 72 -8.45 5.56 6.08
N GLN A 73 -9.78 5.62 6.05
CA GLN A 73 -10.54 6.81 6.37
C GLN A 73 -11.46 6.52 7.56
N ASP A 74 -11.56 7.46 8.49
CA ASP A 74 -12.49 7.36 9.62
C ASP A 74 -13.93 7.14 9.14
N ALA A 75 -14.64 6.20 9.78
CA ALA A 75 -16.01 5.84 9.43
C ALA A 75 -17.03 6.97 9.71
N SER A 76 -16.73 7.89 10.63
CA SER A 76 -17.58 9.05 10.93
C SER A 76 -17.65 10.05 9.77
N VAL A 77 -16.65 10.06 8.88
CA VAL A 77 -16.61 10.94 7.72
C VAL A 77 -17.49 10.35 6.61
N PRO A 78 -18.53 11.06 6.13
CA PRO A 78 -19.37 10.59 5.04
C PRO A 78 -18.57 10.36 3.76
N SER A 79 -18.82 9.24 3.07
CA SER A 79 -18.31 9.03 1.72
C SER A 79 -18.90 10.13 0.80
N GLY A 80 -18.07 11.03 0.28
CA GLY A 80 -18.48 12.04 -0.71
C GLY A 80 -18.42 13.51 -0.33
N LYS A 81 -18.08 13.88 0.91
CA LYS A 81 -18.02 15.30 1.33
C LYS A 81 -16.63 15.70 1.82
N ALA A 82 -15.63 15.70 0.94
CA ALA A 82 -14.26 16.10 1.29
C ALA A 82 -13.78 17.42 0.66
N LYS A 83 -14.63 18.21 -0.02
CA LYS A 83 -14.12 19.28 -0.90
C LYS A 83 -14.56 20.73 -0.66
N ASN A 84 -15.38 21.05 0.34
CA ASN A 84 -15.80 22.45 0.54
C ASN A 84 -15.24 23.16 1.78
N SER A 85 -14.34 22.56 2.55
CA SER A 85 -13.57 23.28 3.58
C SER A 85 -12.10 23.27 3.21
N GLY A 86 -11.59 24.42 2.77
CA GLY A 86 -10.17 24.70 2.49
C GLY A 86 -9.30 24.71 3.75
N GLY A 87 -9.41 23.68 4.58
CA GLY A 87 -8.71 23.53 5.84
C GLY A 87 -9.36 22.42 6.65
N LEU A 88 -8.57 21.37 6.94
CA LEU A 88 -8.85 20.29 7.88
C LEU A 88 -9.71 19.09 7.37
N ASN A 89 -9.00 18.14 6.73
CA ASN A 89 -9.05 16.70 7.00
C ASN A 89 -10.23 15.87 6.47
N SER A 90 -10.14 15.41 5.21
CA SER A 90 -10.33 13.98 4.97
C SER A 90 -9.26 13.24 5.77
N SER A 91 -9.60 12.80 6.99
CA SER A 91 -8.70 12.07 7.92
C SER A 91 -8.34 10.69 7.32
N ARG A 92 -7.44 10.73 6.35
CA ARG A 92 -6.92 9.59 5.63
C ARG A 92 -5.50 9.33 6.10
N ILE A 93 -5.23 8.10 6.48
CA ILE A 93 -3.90 7.67 6.92
C ILE A 93 -3.48 6.44 6.15
N TRP A 94 -2.20 6.35 5.83
CA TRP A 94 -1.61 5.12 5.29
C TRP A 94 -1.16 4.25 6.45
N VAL A 95 -1.60 2.99 6.47
CA VAL A 95 -1.13 1.98 7.40
C VAL A 95 -0.40 0.89 6.64
N VAL A 96 0.80 0.53 7.09
CA VAL A 96 1.55 -0.62 6.58
C VAL A 96 0.97 -1.89 7.20
N VAL A 97 0.91 -2.98 6.43
CA VAL A 97 0.54 -4.30 6.94
C VAL A 97 1.78 -5.19 6.86
N SER A 98 2.40 -5.48 8.01
CA SER A 98 3.59 -6.33 8.08
C SER A 98 3.25 -7.79 7.79
N ASN A 99 4.27 -8.64 7.56
CA ASN A 99 4.07 -10.05 7.22
C ASN A 99 3.16 -10.80 8.19
N ALA A 100 3.47 -10.77 9.49
CA ALA A 100 2.68 -11.45 10.52
C ALA A 100 1.24 -10.91 10.61
N HIS A 101 1.06 -9.59 10.49
CA HIS A 101 -0.26 -8.97 10.53
C HIS A 101 -1.08 -9.26 9.28
N ALA A 102 -0.45 -9.39 8.11
CA ALA A 102 -1.11 -9.77 6.87
C ALA A 102 -1.52 -11.25 6.86
N GLN A 103 -0.69 -12.14 7.41
CA GLN A 103 -1.05 -13.54 7.65
C GLN A 103 -2.26 -13.64 8.58
N LEU A 104 -2.27 -12.87 9.68
CA LEU A 104 -3.43 -12.80 10.57
C LEU A 104 -4.67 -12.22 9.89
N LEU A 105 -4.50 -11.15 9.12
CA LEU A 105 -5.59 -10.45 8.43
C LEU A 105 -6.29 -11.34 7.42
N THR A 106 -5.52 -12.02 6.57
CA THR A 106 -6.02 -12.78 5.42
C THR A 106 -6.21 -14.27 5.72
N GLY A 107 -5.45 -14.82 6.68
CA GLY A 107 -5.33 -16.26 6.91
C GLY A 107 -4.50 -16.99 5.85
N LEU A 108 -3.69 -16.27 5.08
CA LEU A 108 -2.87 -16.79 3.98
C LEU A 108 -1.39 -16.48 4.21
N ASP A 109 -0.53 -17.37 3.72
CA ASP A 109 0.92 -17.14 3.67
C ASP A 109 1.32 -16.39 2.40
N ALA A 110 2.34 -15.54 2.53
CA ALA A 110 2.88 -14.82 1.39
C ALA A 110 3.50 -15.81 0.40
N CYS A 111 3.20 -15.62 -0.88
CA CYS A 111 3.77 -16.43 -1.95
C CYS A 111 3.90 -15.61 -3.24
N ASN A 112 4.42 -16.23 -4.30
CA ASN A 112 4.49 -15.59 -5.61
C ASN A 112 3.09 -15.47 -6.24
N LEU A 113 2.40 -14.36 -5.98
CA LEU A 113 1.04 -14.12 -6.47
C LEU A 113 0.95 -13.96 -8.00
N ARG A 114 2.06 -13.68 -8.68
CA ARG A 114 2.11 -13.65 -10.15
C ARG A 114 2.12 -15.06 -10.76
N ALA A 115 2.73 -16.02 -10.06
CA ALA A 115 2.76 -17.41 -10.48
C ALA A 115 1.52 -18.20 -10.00
N ASN A 116 1.02 -17.89 -8.81
CA ASN A 116 -0.04 -18.65 -8.14
C ASN A 116 -1.40 -17.94 -8.27
N ARG A 117 -2.11 -18.20 -9.38
CA ARG A 117 -3.42 -17.57 -9.65
C ARG A 117 -4.49 -17.96 -8.64
N GLU A 118 -4.46 -19.17 -8.09
CA GLU A 118 -5.42 -19.63 -7.09
C GLU A 118 -5.26 -18.88 -5.77
N GLU A 119 -4.04 -18.73 -5.27
CA GLU A 119 -3.77 -17.95 -4.05
C GLU A 119 -4.10 -16.47 -4.24
N LEU A 120 -3.84 -15.91 -5.42
CA LEU A 120 -4.27 -14.55 -5.76
C LEU A 120 -5.80 -14.41 -5.74
N ALA A 121 -6.55 -15.41 -6.22
CA ALA A 121 -8.01 -15.40 -6.18
C ALA A 121 -8.52 -15.44 -4.73
N LYS A 122 -7.97 -16.33 -3.89
CA LYS A 122 -8.28 -16.38 -2.45
C LYS A 122 -7.99 -15.06 -1.76
N LEU A 123 -6.84 -14.45 -2.03
CA LEU A 123 -6.47 -13.15 -1.49
C LEU A 123 -7.48 -12.07 -1.91
N ARG A 124 -7.85 -12.03 -3.18
CA ARG A 124 -8.85 -11.09 -3.71
C ARG A 124 -10.19 -11.27 -3.01
N GLU A 125 -10.68 -12.50 -2.85
CA GLU A 125 -11.92 -12.78 -2.11
C GLU A 125 -11.86 -12.31 -0.66
N LYS A 126 -10.74 -12.55 0.04
CA LYS A 126 -10.53 -12.08 1.41
C LYS A 126 -10.55 -10.56 1.49
N LEU A 127 -9.83 -9.88 0.62
CA LEU A 127 -9.72 -8.43 0.66
C LEU A 127 -10.99 -7.72 0.14
N PHE A 128 -11.78 -8.38 -0.71
CA PHE A 128 -13.11 -7.91 -1.11
C PHE A 128 -14.04 -7.74 0.10
N ILE A 129 -13.91 -8.56 1.14
CA ILE A 129 -14.67 -8.37 2.40
C ILE A 129 -14.31 -7.03 3.07
N LEU A 130 -13.05 -6.61 2.97
CA LEU A 130 -12.52 -5.41 3.60
C LEU A 130 -12.88 -4.13 2.83
N TRP A 131 -12.83 -4.18 1.50
CA TRP A 131 -12.91 -2.98 0.66
C TRP A 131 -13.91 -3.03 -0.50
N GLY A 132 -14.69 -4.11 -0.64
CA GLY A 132 -15.70 -4.25 -1.68
C GLY A 132 -15.13 -4.07 -3.09
N ASP A 133 -15.81 -3.25 -3.90
CA ASP A 133 -15.48 -2.99 -5.31
C ASP A 133 -14.33 -1.98 -5.53
N LEU A 134 -13.49 -1.75 -4.50
CA LEU A 134 -12.37 -0.80 -4.55
C LEU A 134 -11.34 -1.17 -5.62
N GLU A 135 -11.02 -2.45 -5.77
CA GLU A 135 -10.00 -2.91 -6.72
C GLU A 135 -10.43 -2.67 -8.18
N GLU A 136 -11.67 -2.99 -8.52
CA GLU A 136 -12.27 -2.79 -9.84
C GLU A 136 -12.34 -1.31 -10.18
N LYS A 137 -12.80 -0.49 -9.23
CA LYS A 137 -12.85 0.98 -9.40
C LYS A 137 -11.47 1.57 -9.62
N LYS A 138 -10.48 1.13 -8.84
CA LYS A 138 -9.11 1.60 -8.97
C LYS A 138 -8.51 1.22 -10.33
N SER A 139 -8.74 -0.01 -10.79
CA SER A 139 -8.28 -0.50 -12.09
C SER A 139 -8.92 0.26 -13.27
N ASN A 140 -10.21 0.58 -13.17
CA ASN A 140 -10.89 1.39 -14.17
C ASN A 140 -10.36 2.82 -14.22
N MET A 141 -10.02 3.39 -13.05
CA MET A 141 -9.51 4.75 -12.93
C MET A 141 -8.10 4.89 -13.51
N THR A 142 -7.20 3.92 -13.27
CA THR A 142 -5.87 3.91 -13.89
C THR A 142 -5.98 3.78 -15.41
N ALA A 143 -6.79 2.84 -15.91
CA ALA A 143 -7.01 2.67 -17.35
C ALA A 143 -7.60 3.93 -18.02
N ALA A 144 -8.53 4.63 -17.35
CA ALA A 144 -9.09 5.88 -17.86
C ALA A 144 -8.05 7.01 -17.90
N ASN A 145 -7.19 7.09 -16.88
CA ASN A 145 -6.11 8.08 -16.84
C ASN A 145 -5.04 7.83 -17.91
N ASP A 146 -4.69 6.57 -18.17
CA ASP A 146 -3.75 6.22 -19.23
C ASP A 146 -4.29 6.58 -20.62
N LYS A 147 -5.60 6.35 -20.86
CA LYS A 147 -6.27 6.80 -22.09
C LYS A 147 -6.30 8.33 -22.23
N LYS A 148 -6.46 9.06 -21.12
CA LYS A 148 -6.40 10.54 -21.14
C LYS A 148 -4.98 11.02 -21.43
N ARG A 149 -3.95 10.40 -20.83
CA ARG A 149 -2.54 10.73 -21.08
C ARG A 149 -2.14 10.49 -22.54
N SER A 150 -2.47 9.33 -23.09
CA SER A 150 -2.16 9.01 -24.48
C SER A 150 -2.87 9.95 -25.47
N ARG A 151 -4.13 10.34 -25.20
CA ARG A 151 -4.84 11.34 -26.00
C ARG A 151 -4.20 12.73 -25.90
N ALA A 152 -3.81 13.16 -24.70
CA ALA A 152 -3.16 14.45 -24.48
C ALA A 152 -1.79 14.53 -25.19
N GLU A 153 -1.00 13.47 -25.13
CA GLU A 153 0.29 13.36 -25.84
C GLU A 153 0.11 13.36 -27.36
N ALA A 154 -0.89 12.64 -27.89
CA ALA A 154 -1.20 12.64 -29.32
C ALA A 154 -1.73 14.00 -29.82
N SER A 155 -2.40 14.78 -28.98
CA SER A 155 -2.75 16.17 -29.32
C SER A 155 -1.56 17.12 -29.25
N LYS A 156 -0.59 16.88 -28.36
CA LYS A 156 0.60 17.72 -28.20
C LYS A 156 1.59 17.57 -29.37
N SER A 157 1.73 16.35 -29.90
CA SER A 157 2.54 16.08 -31.10
C SER A 157 1.94 16.64 -32.40
N LYS A 158 0.61 16.80 -32.48
CA LYS A 158 -0.06 17.43 -33.63
C LYS A 158 0.06 18.96 -33.69
N LEU A 159 0.41 19.62 -32.57
CA LEU A 159 0.60 21.07 -32.50
C LEU A 159 2.03 21.51 -32.82
N SER A 160 3.02 20.61 -32.85
CA SER A 160 4.43 20.94 -33.15
C SER A 160 4.78 20.98 -34.64
N GLU A 161 3.82 20.72 -35.55
CA GLU A 161 4.09 20.55 -36.99
C GLU A 161 3.44 21.60 -37.90
N ARG A 162 2.88 22.69 -37.35
CA ARG A 162 2.19 23.72 -38.16
C ARG A 162 2.91 25.07 -38.11
N PRO A 163 3.20 25.73 -39.25
CA PRO A 163 3.68 27.11 -39.26
C PRO A 163 2.59 28.05 -38.72
N PRO A 164 2.96 29.24 -38.18
CA PRO A 164 1.99 30.14 -37.59
C PRO A 164 1.07 30.69 -38.69
N LEU A 165 -0.23 30.48 -38.53
CA LEU A 165 -1.25 31.20 -39.28
C LEU A 165 -2.04 32.05 -38.30
N ASP A 166 -1.95 33.34 -38.55
CA ASP A 166 -2.71 34.44 -37.98
C ASP A 166 -4.19 34.24 -38.32
N SER A 167 -5.04 33.96 -37.34
CA SER A 167 -6.46 34.30 -37.37
C SER A 167 -7.12 34.00 -36.03
N SER A 168 -7.62 35.06 -35.41
CA SER A 168 -8.62 35.07 -34.36
C SER A 168 -9.87 34.29 -34.78
N ASP A 169 -10.34 33.38 -33.93
CA ASP A 169 -11.77 33.30 -33.60
C ASP A 169 -11.94 32.64 -32.22
N ALA A 170 -12.75 33.28 -31.39
CA ALA A 170 -12.92 32.97 -29.98
C ALA A 170 -14.29 32.34 -29.78
N GLU A 171 -14.41 31.04 -30.01
CA GLU A 171 -15.65 30.32 -29.74
C GLU A 171 -15.54 29.51 -28.44
N ALA A 172 -16.21 30.04 -27.43
CA ALA A 172 -16.46 29.45 -26.15
C ALA A 172 -17.44 28.29 -26.30
N GLU A 173 -16.98 27.05 -26.07
CA GLU A 173 -17.88 25.91 -25.94
C GLU A 173 -17.52 25.08 -24.71
N ALA A 174 -18.39 25.24 -23.71
CA ALA A 174 -18.75 24.31 -22.66
C ALA A 174 -17.60 23.53 -22.01
N SER A 175 -17.05 24.12 -20.95
CA SER A 175 -16.50 23.36 -19.83
C SER A 175 -17.61 22.51 -19.21
N THR A 176 -17.91 21.36 -19.81
CA THR A 176 -18.66 20.29 -19.16
C THR A 176 -17.82 19.84 -17.99
N LYS A 177 -18.06 20.48 -16.85
CA LYS A 177 -17.73 19.98 -15.52
C LYS A 177 -18.49 18.67 -15.38
N GLN A 178 -17.95 17.61 -15.97
CA GLN A 178 -18.37 16.26 -15.67
C GLN A 178 -17.92 16.01 -14.24
N ASP A 179 -18.86 16.30 -13.35
CA ASP A 179 -19.02 15.78 -12.02
C ASP A 179 -18.41 14.38 -11.95
N VAL A 180 -17.18 14.30 -11.45
CA VAL A 180 -16.54 13.04 -11.09
C VAL A 180 -17.27 12.63 -9.83
N GLY A 181 -18.44 12.02 -10.03
CA GLY A 181 -19.21 11.39 -8.98
C GLY A 181 -18.24 10.55 -8.15
N ASP A 182 -18.13 10.94 -6.89
CA ASP A 182 -17.49 10.17 -5.84
C ASP A 182 -18.15 8.79 -5.86
N HIS A 183 -17.53 7.84 -6.57
CA HIS A 183 -18.05 6.48 -6.67
C HIS A 183 -17.80 5.81 -5.33
N ALA A 184 -18.69 6.07 -4.37
CA ALA A 184 -18.70 5.46 -3.06
C ALA A 184 -18.46 3.95 -3.24
N VAL A 185 -17.32 3.48 -2.71
CA VAL A 185 -16.97 2.06 -2.70
C VAL A 185 -18.02 1.29 -1.89
N SER A 186 -18.32 0.06 -2.28
CA SER A 186 -19.31 -0.79 -1.59
C SER A 186 -18.82 -1.32 -0.25
N ASN A 187 -17.70 -0.81 0.25
CA ASN A 187 -17.07 -1.26 1.47
C ASN A 187 -17.88 -0.92 2.72
N ARG A 188 -17.75 -1.77 3.74
CA ARG A 188 -18.35 -1.54 5.06
C ARG A 188 -17.25 -1.10 6.02
N PRO A 189 -17.55 -0.16 6.94
CA PRO A 189 -16.64 0.14 8.03
C PRO A 189 -16.32 -1.09 8.86
N PHE A 190 -15.08 -1.17 9.34
CA PHE A 190 -14.62 -2.21 10.26
C PHE A 190 -13.83 -1.58 11.39
N THR A 191 -13.83 -2.27 12.54
CA THR A 191 -13.00 -1.89 13.68
C THR A 191 -11.65 -2.59 13.56
N CYS A 192 -10.58 -1.82 13.73
CA CYS A 192 -9.22 -2.34 13.74
C CYS A 192 -8.38 -1.65 14.81
N CYS A 193 -7.16 -2.16 15.00
CA CYS A 193 -6.16 -1.52 15.82
C CYS A 193 -5.01 -1.03 14.94
N ILE A 194 -4.54 0.19 15.23
CA ILE A 194 -3.49 0.87 14.48
C ILE A 194 -2.41 1.26 15.47
N GLU A 195 -1.16 0.96 15.12
CA GLU A 195 0.01 1.38 15.87
C GLU A 195 0.73 2.51 15.15
N GLN A 196 1.21 3.51 15.89
CA GLN A 196 2.02 4.59 15.37
C GLN A 196 3.46 4.42 15.85
N TYR A 197 4.45 4.53 14.96
CA TYR A 197 5.86 4.47 15.33
C TYR A 197 6.72 5.36 14.42
N GLY A 198 8.00 5.49 14.75
CA GLY A 198 8.97 6.22 13.96
C GLY A 198 9.92 5.28 13.22
N VAL A 199 10.22 5.59 11.97
CA VAL A 199 11.31 4.94 11.22
C VAL A 199 12.36 5.96 10.83
N GLN A 200 13.63 5.54 10.75
CA GLN A 200 14.70 6.41 10.26
C GLN A 200 14.75 6.33 8.73
N VAL A 201 14.69 7.49 8.09
CA VAL A 201 14.85 7.64 6.63
C VAL A 201 16.08 8.51 6.33
N SER A 202 16.69 8.30 5.17
CA SER A 202 17.80 9.16 4.74
C SER A 202 17.30 10.58 4.45
N GLU A 203 18.05 11.57 4.91
CA GLU A 203 17.74 12.98 4.75
C GLU A 203 19.01 13.73 4.35
N ARG A 204 18.97 14.39 3.19
CA ARG A 204 20.11 15.14 2.66
C ARG A 204 20.16 16.55 3.24
N ASP A 205 19.00 17.08 3.60
CA ASP A 205 18.88 18.41 4.19
C ASP A 205 19.20 18.35 5.68
N ALA A 206 20.38 18.86 6.06
CA ALA A 206 20.84 18.87 7.45
C ALA A 206 19.86 19.59 8.41
N ALA A 207 19.07 20.54 7.91
CA ALA A 207 18.08 21.24 8.74
C ALA A 207 16.88 20.35 9.11
N LYS A 208 16.66 19.25 8.38
CA LYS A 208 15.57 18.29 8.60
C LYS A 208 16.04 16.98 9.22
N ALA A 209 17.35 16.80 9.39
CA ALA A 209 17.95 15.58 9.90
C ALA A 209 17.82 15.48 11.43
N ASP A 210 16.62 15.15 11.92
CA ASP A 210 16.28 15.05 13.34
C ASP A 210 16.52 13.65 13.95
N ALA A 211 17.13 12.72 13.20
CA ALA A 211 17.43 11.35 13.62
C ALA A 211 18.93 10.99 13.58
N GLY A 212 19.81 12.00 13.60
CA GLY A 212 21.26 11.86 13.46
C GLY A 212 21.77 12.25 12.08
N GLU A 213 23.09 12.13 11.87
CA GLU A 213 23.74 12.59 10.64
C GLU A 213 23.12 11.94 9.38
N GLY A 214 22.59 12.78 8.50
CA GLY A 214 21.97 12.35 7.25
C GLY A 214 20.67 11.56 7.41
N LYS A 215 20.01 11.62 8.58
CA LYS A 215 18.78 10.86 8.86
C LYS A 215 17.68 11.71 9.48
N ARG A 216 16.44 11.40 9.12
CA ARG A 216 15.21 11.99 9.67
C ARG A 216 14.28 10.91 10.19
N TRP A 217 13.52 11.21 11.23
CA TRP A 217 12.43 10.38 11.69
C TRP A 217 11.19 10.61 10.83
N GLU A 218 10.61 9.51 10.35
CA GLU A 218 9.33 9.51 9.65
C GLU A 218 8.29 8.79 10.48
N ARG A 219 7.14 9.45 10.66
CA ARG A 219 5.99 8.87 11.35
C ARG A 219 5.31 7.87 10.43
N VAL A 220 5.18 6.64 10.90
CA VAL A 220 4.53 5.53 10.19
C VAL A 220 3.39 5.01 11.05
N PHE A 221 2.36 4.48 10.40
CA PHE A 221 1.29 3.74 11.04
C PHE A 221 1.28 2.31 10.49
N ALA A 222 0.94 1.33 11.32
CA ALA A 222 0.72 -0.04 10.88
C ALA A 222 -0.59 -0.61 11.43
N LEU A 223 -1.16 -1.54 10.67
CA LEU A 223 -2.30 -2.33 11.11
C LEU A 223 -1.80 -3.46 12.01
N PHE A 224 -2.45 -3.66 13.15
CA PHE A 224 -2.14 -4.77 14.04
C PHE A 224 -3.39 -5.49 14.55
N GLY A 225 -3.24 -6.75 14.96
CA GLY A 225 -4.28 -7.51 15.67
C GLY A 225 -5.64 -7.64 14.96
N THR A 226 -5.69 -7.45 13.65
CA THR A 226 -6.94 -7.42 12.88
C THR A 226 -7.06 -8.67 12.02
N LYS A 227 -8.21 -9.34 12.07
CA LYS A 227 -8.50 -10.58 11.32
C LYS A 227 -9.80 -10.46 10.55
N ILE A 228 -9.80 -10.90 9.29
CA ILE A 228 -11.03 -11.04 8.50
C ILE A 228 -11.66 -12.40 8.85
N SER A 229 -12.70 -12.39 9.68
CA SER A 229 -13.57 -13.56 9.89
C SER A 229 -14.58 -13.66 8.74
N SER A 230 -14.70 -14.82 8.09
CA SER A 230 -15.87 -15.03 7.24
C SER A 230 -17.13 -15.01 8.10
N LEU A 231 -18.16 -14.30 7.65
CA LEU A 231 -19.51 -14.44 8.18
C LEU A 231 -20.09 -15.81 7.81
#